data_AF-A0A118JQ51-F1
#
_entry.id   AF-A0A118JQ51-F1
#
_cell.length_a   1.000
_cell.length_b   1.000
_cell.length_c   1.000
_cell.angle_alpha   90.00
_cell.angle_beta   90.00
_cell.angle_gamma   90.00
#
_symmetry.space_group_name_H-M   'P 1'
#
loop_
_entity.id
_entity.type
_entity.pdbx_description
1 polymer ?
#
loop_
_entity_poly.entity_id
_entity_poly.type
_entity_poly.pdbx_seq_one_letter_code
_entity_poly.pdbx_strand_id
1 'polypeptide(L)'
;MLSFGTSEKQILIEPIFAQWIQSAQPHVMRENSKDLAYGLIGTLKYEGNLYLIKEDRATLKSDGVFRSSPRGWFTFGHASFALLFFFGHIWHGAGTLFRDVFAGIDPDFDAQVEFGAFQKLGDPTTRRQGV
;
A
#
# COMPACT_ATOMS: atom_id res chain seq x y z
N MET A 1 24.73 9.48 -45.26
CA MET A 1 23.71 10.53 -45.45
C MET A 1 22.38 9.85 -45.68
N LEU A 2 21.56 9.71 -44.63
CA LEU A 2 20.09 9.68 -44.67
C LEU A 2 19.63 9.98 -43.23
N SER A 3 19.21 11.23 -43.03
CA SER A 3 18.62 11.76 -41.81
C SER A 3 17.12 11.55 -41.88
N PHE A 4 16.51 11.06 -40.79
CA PHE A 4 15.08 11.14 -40.56
C PHE A 4 14.81 11.41 -39.08
N GLY A 5 14.31 12.62 -38.79
CA GLY A 5 13.22 12.86 -37.85
C GLY A 5 13.55 12.96 -36.37
N THR A 6 13.74 14.17 -35.86
CA THR A 6 13.42 14.52 -34.47
C THR A 6 11.90 14.50 -34.24
N SER A 7 11.45 13.88 -33.14
CA SER A 7 10.28 14.35 -32.35
C SER A 7 10.04 13.42 -31.14
N GLU A 8 10.45 13.90 -29.96
CA GLU A 8 9.52 14.16 -28.86
C GLU A 8 8.65 13.00 -28.31
N LYS A 9 9.14 11.76 -28.26
CA LYS A 9 8.46 10.66 -27.53
C LYS A 9 9.39 9.74 -26.73
N GLN A 10 10.41 10.32 -26.07
CA GLN A 10 10.86 9.75 -24.80
C GLN A 10 9.76 10.04 -23.79
N ILE A 11 8.99 8.99 -23.49
CA ILE A 11 7.84 8.96 -22.59
C ILE A 11 8.17 9.74 -21.31
N LEU A 12 7.44 10.85 -21.14
CA LEU A 12 7.56 11.87 -20.09
C LEU A 12 7.19 11.35 -18.69
N ILE A 13 7.57 10.12 -18.32
CA ILE A 13 7.41 9.61 -16.96
C ILE A 13 8.52 10.16 -16.06
N GLU A 14 9.74 10.32 -16.60
CA GLU A 14 10.89 10.90 -15.92
C GLU A 14 10.63 12.34 -15.41
N PRO A 15 10.15 13.32 -16.21
CA PRO A 15 9.96 14.68 -15.72
C PRO A 15 8.83 14.80 -14.70
N ILE A 16 7.72 14.05 -14.82
CA ILE A 16 6.61 14.12 -13.86
C ILE A 16 7.01 13.46 -12.54
N PHE A 17 7.67 12.31 -12.59
CA PHE A 17 8.16 11.64 -11.38
C PHE A 17 9.29 12.45 -10.71
N ALA A 18 10.19 13.06 -11.48
CA ALA A 18 11.20 13.97 -10.97
C ALA A 18 10.59 15.24 -10.36
N GLN A 19 9.55 15.82 -10.97
CA GLN A 19 8.82 16.97 -10.42
C GLN A 19 8.07 16.62 -9.13
N TRP A 20 7.53 15.40 -9.03
CA TRP A 20 6.88 14.90 -7.82
C TRP A 20 7.91 14.63 -6.71
N ILE A 21 9.07 14.06 -7.02
CA ILE A 21 10.17 13.92 -6.05
C ILE A 21 10.66 15.30 -5.59
N GLN A 22 10.88 16.26 -6.50
CA GLN A 22 11.33 17.62 -6.15
C GLN A 22 10.30 18.41 -5.34
N SER A 23 9.00 18.17 -5.53
CA SER A 23 7.92 18.80 -4.73
C SER A 23 7.58 18.05 -3.44
N ALA A 24 7.92 16.76 -3.36
CA ALA A 24 7.82 15.94 -2.15
C ALA A 24 9.05 16.07 -1.24
N GLN A 25 10.19 16.53 -1.78
CA GLN A 25 11.24 17.13 -0.98
C GLN A 25 10.63 18.39 -0.36
N PRO A 26 10.57 18.53 0.98
CA PRO A 26 10.33 19.86 1.53
C PRO A 26 11.35 20.78 0.87
N HIS A 27 10.90 21.92 0.35
CA HIS A 27 11.81 23.01 0.02
C HIS A 27 12.38 23.46 1.35
N VAL A 28 13.37 22.72 1.85
CA VAL A 28 14.26 23.16 2.89
C VAL A 28 14.98 24.30 2.20
N MET A 29 14.42 25.50 2.35
CA MET A 29 15.27 26.67 2.45
C MET A 29 16.34 26.23 3.42
N ARG A 30 17.51 25.87 2.90
CA ARG A 30 18.70 25.60 3.69
C ARG A 30 19.23 26.97 4.12
N GLU A 31 18.34 27.77 4.68
CA GLU A 31 18.67 28.81 5.61
C GLU A 31 19.17 28.01 6.82
N ASN A 32 20.44 28.18 7.16
CA ASN A 32 21.04 27.43 8.24
C ASN A 32 20.12 27.58 9.46
N SER A 33 19.96 26.54 10.29
CA SER A 33 19.15 26.72 11.53
C SER A 33 19.67 27.83 12.42
N LYS A 34 20.92 28.25 12.20
CA LYS A 34 21.52 29.47 12.74
C LYS A 34 20.70 30.71 12.35
N ASP A 35 20.34 30.89 11.09
CA ASP A 35 19.75 32.12 10.55
C ASP A 35 18.29 32.32 11.00
N LEU A 36 17.50 31.24 11.15
CA LEU A 36 16.13 31.32 11.70
C LEU A 36 16.11 31.61 13.21
N ALA A 37 17.10 31.11 13.96
CA ALA A 37 17.27 31.46 15.37
C ALA A 37 17.69 32.94 15.52
N TYR A 38 18.51 33.47 14.61
CA TYR A 38 18.89 34.88 14.60
C TYR A 38 17.73 35.82 14.17
N GLY A 39 16.81 35.37 13.29
CA GLY A 39 15.72 36.20 12.76
C GLY A 39 14.59 36.54 13.75
N LEU A 40 14.26 35.64 14.69
CA LEU A 40 13.18 35.86 15.69
C LEU A 40 13.69 36.08 17.12
N ILE A 41 14.88 35.57 17.44
CA ILE A 41 15.46 35.56 18.80
C ILE A 41 16.63 36.57 18.92
N GLY A 42 16.93 37.32 17.85
CA GLY A 42 17.92 38.39 17.83
C GLY A 42 19.35 37.92 18.13
N THR A 43 20.19 38.81 18.67
CA THR A 43 21.63 38.61 18.96
C THR A 43 21.94 37.65 20.11
N LEU A 44 20.94 36.89 20.60
CA LEU A 44 21.13 35.93 21.66
C LEU A 44 21.91 34.71 21.14
N LYS A 45 23.21 34.67 21.44
CA LYS A 45 24.10 33.58 21.04
C LYS A 45 23.92 32.40 22.00
N TYR A 46 23.21 31.36 21.54
CA TYR A 46 23.16 30.07 22.22
C TYR A 46 24.14 29.11 21.54
N GLU A 47 25.07 28.55 22.32
CA GLU A 47 26.03 27.54 21.84
C GLU A 47 25.33 26.17 21.80
N GLY A 48 24.76 25.81 20.64
CA GLY A 48 24.10 24.53 20.40
C GLY A 48 23.44 24.42 19.02
N ASN A 49 23.34 23.20 18.46
CA ASN A 49 22.63 22.96 17.20
C ASN A 49 21.19 22.54 17.49
N LEU A 50 20.29 23.52 17.59
CA LEU A 50 18.88 23.29 17.89
C LEU A 50 17.99 23.83 16.77
N TYR A 51 17.06 23.01 16.29
CA TYR A 51 16.05 23.41 15.30
C TYR A 51 14.75 23.72 16.05
N LEU A 52 14.34 24.99 16.08
CA LEU A 52 13.14 25.46 16.77
C LEU A 52 12.15 26.07 15.78
N ILE A 53 10.86 25.81 16.01
CA ILE A 53 9.75 26.43 15.28
C ILE A 53 8.83 27.05 16.32
N LYS A 54 8.38 28.30 16.10
CA LYS A 54 7.41 28.97 16.95
C LYS A 54 5.98 28.57 16.56
N GLU A 55 5.22 28.05 17.51
CA GLU A 55 3.82 27.64 17.34
C GLU A 55 2.91 28.53 18.21
N ASP A 56 1.80 29.03 17.65
CA ASP A 56 0.73 29.66 18.42
C ASP A 56 -0.31 28.63 18.86
N ARG A 57 -0.40 28.39 20.16
CA ARG A 57 -1.33 27.42 20.75
C ARG A 57 -2.69 28.03 21.12
N ALA A 58 -2.79 29.35 21.24
CA ALA A 58 -4.00 29.99 21.76
C ALA A 58 -5.14 29.96 20.75
N THR A 59 -4.83 30.18 19.47
CA THR A 59 -5.84 30.27 18.40
C THR A 59 -6.69 29.00 18.27
N LEU A 60 -6.05 27.81 18.26
CA LEU A 60 -6.76 26.53 18.11
C LEU A 60 -6.85 25.72 19.42
N LYS A 61 -6.38 26.28 20.55
CA LYS A 61 -6.27 25.58 21.83
C LYS A 61 -5.52 24.24 21.69
N SER A 62 -4.38 24.26 20.99
CA SER A 62 -3.63 23.02 20.73
C SER A 62 -3.07 22.41 22.03
N ASP A 63 -3.22 21.09 22.16
CA ASP A 63 -2.87 20.32 23.36
C ASP A 63 -1.38 19.93 23.43
N GLY A 64 -0.61 20.22 22.37
CA GLY A 64 0.81 19.88 22.27
C GLY A 64 1.10 18.43 21.91
N VAL A 65 0.08 17.64 21.51
CA VAL A 65 0.26 16.23 21.10
C VAL A 65 0.29 16.14 19.57
N PHE A 66 1.23 15.35 19.04
CA PHE A 66 1.35 15.16 17.59
C PHE A 66 0.11 14.50 16.98
N ARG A 67 -0.13 14.79 15.70
CA ARG A 67 -1.19 14.19 14.88
C ARG A 67 -0.60 13.67 13.57
N SER A 68 -1.21 12.63 13.01
CA SER A 68 -0.84 12.10 11.71
C SER A 68 -1.30 13.03 10.58
N SER A 69 -0.56 13.03 9.47
CA SER A 69 -0.90 13.82 8.29
C SER A 69 -2.00 13.14 7.45
N PRO A 70 -2.65 13.87 6.53
CA PRO A 70 -3.59 13.26 5.57
C PRO A 70 -2.99 12.11 4.76
N ARG A 71 -1.67 12.15 4.48
CA ARG A 71 -0.95 11.05 3.83
C ARG A 71 -1.02 9.77 4.68
N GLY A 72 -0.82 9.88 6.00
CA GLY A 72 -0.93 8.76 6.92
C GLY A 72 -2.35 8.17 6.96
N TRP A 73 -3.37 9.02 7.03
CA TRP A 73 -4.76 8.58 7.00
C TRP A 73 -5.17 7.91 5.68
N PHE A 74 -4.74 8.46 4.55
CA PHE A 74 -4.99 7.88 3.23
C PHE A 74 -4.39 6.47 3.13
N THR A 75 -3.11 6.32 3.49
CA THR A 75 -2.42 5.03 3.44
C THR A 75 -3.06 4.01 4.37
N PHE A 76 -3.37 4.40 5.62
CA PHE A 76 -4.01 3.52 6.58
C PHE A 76 -5.37 3.01 6.09
N GLY A 77 -6.21 3.93 5.58
CA GLY A 77 -7.53 3.57 5.04
C GLY A 77 -7.42 2.60 3.87
N HIS A 78 -6.57 2.89 2.89
CA HIS A 78 -6.40 2.04 1.71
C HIS A 78 -5.83 0.67 2.05
N ALA A 79 -4.84 0.60 2.93
CA ALA A 79 -4.29 -0.67 3.38
C ALA A 79 -5.35 -1.53 4.08
N SER A 80 -6.15 -0.92 4.95
CA SER A 80 -7.23 -1.62 5.67
C SER A 80 -8.32 -2.11 4.73
N PHE A 81 -8.79 -1.27 3.81
CA PHE A 81 -9.81 -1.67 2.84
C PHE A 81 -9.27 -2.73 1.88
N ALA A 82 -8.06 -2.61 1.35
CA ALA A 82 -7.47 -3.63 0.47
C ALA A 82 -7.46 -5.02 1.13
N LEU A 83 -7.16 -5.09 2.43
CA LEU A 83 -7.21 -6.33 3.19
C LEU A 83 -8.64 -6.89 3.31
N LEU A 84 -9.63 -6.03 3.61
CA LEU A 84 -11.04 -6.44 3.67
C LEU A 84 -11.54 -6.95 2.32
N PHE A 85 -11.20 -6.25 1.23
CA PHE A 85 -11.57 -6.65 -0.13
C PHE A 85 -10.89 -7.96 -0.55
N PHE A 86 -9.66 -8.21 -0.10
CA PHE A 86 -9.00 -9.49 -0.33
C PHE A 86 -9.79 -10.66 0.29
N PHE A 87 -10.23 -10.54 1.54
CA PHE A 87 -11.09 -11.57 2.15
C PHE A 87 -12.44 -11.69 1.45
N GLY A 88 -13.05 -10.57 1.05
CA GLY A 88 -14.28 -10.58 0.25
C GLY A 88 -14.11 -11.32 -1.08
N HIS A 89 -12.98 -11.11 -1.76
CA HIS A 89 -12.67 -11.79 -3.01
C HIS A 89 -12.52 -13.31 -2.83
N ILE A 90 -11.79 -13.76 -1.80
CA ILE A 90 -11.65 -15.19 -1.49
C ILE A 90 -13.00 -15.80 -1.13
N TRP A 91 -13.79 -15.13 -0.28
CA TRP A 91 -15.11 -15.60 0.13
C TRP A 91 -16.06 -15.76 -1.07
N HIS A 92 -16.22 -14.71 -1.88
CA HIS A 92 -17.11 -14.74 -3.04
C HIS A 92 -16.59 -15.68 -4.14
N GLY A 93 -15.27 -15.76 -4.34
CA GLY A 93 -14.65 -16.68 -5.27
C GLY A 93 -14.92 -18.14 -4.91
N ALA A 94 -14.69 -18.50 -3.64
CA ALA A 94 -14.98 -19.84 -3.13
C ALA A 94 -16.48 -20.16 -3.21
N GLY A 95 -17.36 -19.24 -2.81
CA GLY A 95 -18.82 -19.43 -2.88
C GLY A 95 -19.35 -19.59 -4.31
N THR A 96 -18.65 -19.05 -5.31
CA THR A 96 -19.01 -19.20 -6.72
C THR A 96 -18.55 -20.55 -7.27
N LEU A 97 -17.31 -20.97 -6.96
CA LEU A 97 -16.73 -22.22 -7.45
C LEU A 97 -17.34 -23.47 -6.79
N PHE A 98 -17.57 -23.43 -5.48
CA PHE A 98 -18.07 -24.54 -4.67
C PHE A 98 -19.54 -24.38 -4.30
N ARG A 99 -20.33 -23.80 -5.22
CA ARG A 99 -21.75 -23.49 -4.99
C ARG A 99 -22.59 -24.75 -4.76
N ASP A 100 -22.23 -25.83 -5.43
CA ASP A 100 -22.88 -27.13 -5.37
C ASP A 100 -22.78 -27.78 -3.98
N VAL A 101 -21.64 -27.65 -3.32
CA VAL A 101 -21.39 -28.22 -1.97
C VAL A 101 -21.58 -27.21 -0.83
N PHE A 102 -22.07 -26.00 -1.13
CA PHE A 102 -22.17 -24.93 -0.13
C PHE A 102 -23.13 -25.26 1.02
N ALA A 103 -24.19 -26.02 0.76
CA ALA A 103 -25.17 -26.45 1.76
C ALA A 103 -24.80 -27.78 2.44
N GLY A 104 -23.67 -28.38 2.08
CA GLY A 104 -23.25 -29.70 2.54
C GLY A 104 -22.73 -30.57 1.40
N ILE A 105 -21.99 -31.63 1.75
CA ILE A 105 -21.46 -32.64 0.83
C ILE A 105 -22.47 -33.79 0.73
N ASP A 106 -22.44 -34.52 -0.39
CA ASP A 106 -23.20 -35.76 -0.56
C ASP A 106 -22.88 -36.77 0.56
N PRO A 107 -23.89 -37.27 1.30
CA PRO A 107 -23.67 -38.26 2.36
C PRO A 107 -23.08 -39.58 1.88
N ASP A 108 -23.20 -39.93 0.59
CA ASP A 108 -22.72 -41.22 0.04
C ASP A 108 -21.34 -41.10 -0.63
N PHE A 109 -20.51 -40.12 -0.25
CA PHE A 109 -19.23 -39.79 -0.91
C PHE A 109 -18.03 -40.69 -0.54
N ASP A 110 -18.18 -41.60 0.42
CA ASP A 110 -17.06 -42.33 1.05
C ASP A 110 -16.20 -43.18 0.08
N ALA A 111 -16.80 -43.75 -0.95
CA ALA A 111 -16.05 -44.59 -1.90
C ALA A 111 -15.04 -43.79 -2.73
N GLN A 112 -15.26 -42.49 -2.97
CA GLN A 112 -14.37 -41.66 -3.81
C GLN A 112 -13.10 -41.20 -3.09
N VAL A 113 -13.10 -41.23 -1.76
CA VAL A 113 -11.97 -40.78 -0.93
C VAL A 113 -11.06 -41.93 -0.48
N GLU A 114 -11.42 -43.18 -0.80
CA GLU A 114 -10.62 -44.34 -0.45
C GLU A 114 -9.23 -44.30 -1.14
N PHE A 115 -8.19 -44.51 -0.33
CA PHE A 115 -6.80 -44.45 -0.79
C PHE A 115 -6.52 -45.51 -1.86
N GLY A 116 -6.07 -45.06 -3.04
CA GLY A 116 -5.65 -45.96 -4.11
C GLY A 116 -6.77 -46.66 -4.86
N ALA A 117 -8.05 -46.33 -4.58
CA ALA A 117 -9.20 -46.90 -5.29
C ALA A 117 -9.29 -46.45 -6.77
N PHE A 118 -8.82 -45.24 -7.08
CA PHE A 118 -8.85 -44.64 -8.41
C PHE A 118 -7.45 -44.29 -8.91
N GLN A 119 -7.26 -44.36 -10.22
CA GLN A 119 -6.04 -43.88 -10.87
C GLN A 119 -5.97 -42.34 -10.88
N LYS A 120 -7.12 -41.66 -10.86
CA LYS A 120 -7.24 -40.19 -10.82
C LYS A 120 -8.28 -39.76 -9.78
N LEU A 121 -7.92 -38.79 -8.92
CA LEU A 121 -8.83 -38.25 -7.91
C LEU A 121 -10.02 -37.51 -8.55
N GLY A 122 -11.22 -37.71 -8.01
CA GLY A 122 -12.45 -37.07 -8.46
C GLY A 122 -12.99 -37.60 -9.80
N ASP A 123 -12.48 -38.73 -10.31
CA ASP A 123 -12.93 -39.34 -11.57
C ASP A 123 -13.35 -40.81 -11.36
N PRO A 124 -14.67 -41.06 -11.20
CA PRO A 124 -15.22 -42.39 -10.95
C PRO A 124 -14.93 -43.41 -12.06
N THR A 125 -14.62 -42.96 -13.27
CA THR A 125 -14.36 -43.85 -14.42
C THR A 125 -13.00 -44.52 -14.37
N THR A 126 -12.12 -44.06 -13.46
CA THR A 126 -10.71 -44.51 -13.37
C THR A 126 -10.46 -45.50 -12.23
N ARG A 127 -11.50 -46.23 -11.80
CA ARG A 127 -11.38 -47.21 -10.72
C ARG A 127 -10.37 -48.31 -11.10
N ARG A 128 -9.43 -48.62 -10.21
CA ARG A 128 -8.48 -49.70 -10.45
C ARG A 128 -9.21 -51.04 -10.45
N GLN A 129 -9.04 -51.80 -11.52
CA GLN A 129 -9.34 -53.23 -11.52
C GLN A 129 -8.18 -53.89 -10.78
N GLY A 130 -8.49 -54.66 -9.73
CA GLY A 130 -7.46 -55.32 -8.92
C GLY A 130 -6.47 -56.11 -9.79
N VAL A 131 -5.21 -56.15 -9.36
CA VAL A 131 -4.27 -57.17 -9.82
C VAL A 131 -4.70 -58.52 -9.25
#